data_AF-A0A7V9CS98-F1
#
_entry.id   AF-A0A7V9CS98-F1
#
_cell.length_a   1.000
_cell.length_b   1.000
_cell.length_c   1.000
_cell.angle_alpha   90.00
_cell.angle_beta   90.00
_cell.angle_gamma   90.00
#
_symmetry.space_group_name_H-M   'P 1'
#
loop_
_entity.id
_entity.type
_entity.pdbx_description
1 polymer ?
#
loop_
_entity_poly.entity_id
_entity_poly.type
_entity_poly.pdbx_seq_one_letter_code
_entity_poly.pdbx_strand_id
1 'polypeptide(L)'
;MIGIAVTRKGKLLRGKSPDTPLLGDPDTLETKVVEHPFSFRGSEDKELNALIIEAVNRMGGTGADAEDNYRRALDELGKRAAEAFEVIVAEYEALPEDRYLDRWSLVHLLAELRQPEAAGALNRIITSRIPAEKARGSHDASTVAEEVIIRTTAVEGVVRLSADGVEEARKILLRHASNRTFSIRRASVQGLLETGEDTDKRELRALLKERGEQSLLRIKRVDVREVPQATGGRFVTHPEVKREAPSPDLGREAR
;
A
#
# COMPACT_ATOMS: atom_id res chain seq x y z
N MET A 1 26.25 -22.08 3.06
CA MET A 1 27.63 -21.93 3.56
C MET A 1 28.51 -21.54 2.39
N ILE A 2 29.26 -20.43 2.52
CA ILE A 2 30.41 -19.95 1.70
C ILE A 2 30.06 -19.59 0.23
N GLY A 3 30.40 -18.44 -0.37
CA GLY A 3 31.28 -17.30 -0.05
C GLY A 3 31.93 -16.86 -1.38
N ILE A 4 31.88 -15.59 -1.78
CA ILE A 4 32.59 -15.10 -2.98
C ILE A 4 33.26 -13.75 -2.69
N ALA A 5 34.57 -13.71 -2.92
CA ALA A 5 35.43 -12.53 -2.87
C ALA A 5 35.45 -11.80 -4.23
N VAL A 6 35.55 -10.47 -4.21
CA VAL A 6 35.70 -9.65 -5.43
C VAL A 6 37.06 -8.95 -5.41
N THR A 7 37.93 -9.29 -6.37
CA THR A 7 39.17 -8.56 -6.66
C THR A 7 38.91 -7.51 -7.75
N ARG A 8 39.17 -6.25 -7.42
CA ARG A 8 39.07 -5.11 -8.36
C ARG A 8 40.42 -4.89 -9.06
N LYS A 9 40.48 -5.00 -10.39
CA LYS A 9 41.56 -4.42 -11.21
C LYS A 9 41.12 -3.05 -11.72
N GLY A 10 41.68 -1.98 -11.17
CA GLY A 10 41.44 -0.62 -11.65
C GLY A 10 42.31 -0.28 -12.85
N LYS A 11 41.71 0.28 -13.91
CA LYS A 11 42.39 1.03 -14.95
C LYS A 11 41.90 2.48 -14.87
N LEU A 12 42.80 3.38 -14.50
CA LEU A 12 42.53 4.82 -14.36
C LEU A 12 42.27 5.44 -15.75
N LEU A 13 41.07 5.99 -15.95
CA LEU A 13 40.79 6.95 -17.01
C LEU A 13 40.60 8.33 -16.38
N ARG A 14 41.32 9.29 -16.94
CA ARG A 14 41.55 10.65 -16.44
C ARG A 14 40.47 11.59 -16.99
N GLY A 15 39.81 12.32 -16.09
CA GLY A 15 39.14 13.59 -16.38
C GLY A 15 37.64 13.52 -16.67
N LYS A 16 36.82 13.83 -15.65
CA LYS A 16 35.54 14.58 -15.68
C LYS A 16 35.02 14.75 -14.25
N SER A 17 34.28 15.84 -13.99
CA SER A 17 33.92 16.40 -12.67
C SER A 17 33.39 15.40 -11.62
N PRO A 18 33.66 15.65 -10.32
CA PRO A 18 33.32 14.73 -9.22
C PRO A 18 31.81 14.56 -8.94
N ASP A 19 30.95 15.46 -9.47
CA ASP A 19 29.51 15.51 -9.13
C ASP A 19 28.57 14.94 -10.21
N THR A 20 29.09 14.34 -11.28
CA THR A 20 28.25 13.62 -12.24
C THR A 20 28.19 12.14 -11.86
N PRO A 21 27.03 11.59 -11.44
CA PRO A 21 26.92 10.15 -11.21
C PRO A 21 27.23 9.44 -12.53
N LEU A 22 28.27 8.62 -12.51
CA LEU A 22 28.62 7.74 -13.62
C LEU A 22 27.51 6.68 -13.69
N LEU A 23 26.69 6.73 -14.73
CA LEU A 23 25.98 5.54 -15.18
C LEU A 23 27.08 4.55 -15.58
N GLY A 24 27.28 3.52 -14.74
CA GLY A 24 28.10 2.37 -15.10
C GLY A 24 27.53 1.66 -16.32
N ASP A 25 28.23 0.61 -16.76
CA ASP A 25 27.74 -0.31 -17.82
C ASP A 25 26.24 -0.59 -17.67
N PRO A 26 25.51 -0.76 -18.79
CA PRO A 26 24.06 -0.92 -18.78
C PRO A 26 23.68 -1.93 -17.70
N ASP A 27 22.99 -1.42 -16.69
CA ASP A 27 22.54 -2.17 -15.52
C ASP A 27 21.53 -3.19 -16.03
N THR A 28 22.03 -4.34 -16.48
CA THR A 28 21.20 -5.49 -16.79
C THR A 28 20.65 -5.94 -15.44
N LEU A 29 19.47 -5.43 -15.11
CA LEU A 29 18.66 -5.92 -14.02
C LEU A 29 18.47 -7.42 -14.26
N GLU A 30 19.30 -8.24 -13.63
CA GLU A 30 19.11 -9.68 -13.57
C GLU A 30 17.84 -9.88 -12.75
N THR A 31 16.71 -10.07 -13.44
CA THR A 31 15.44 -10.44 -12.83
C THR A 31 15.60 -11.83 -12.24
N LYS A 32 16.01 -11.89 -10.98
CA LYS A 32 15.95 -13.11 -10.18
C LYS A 32 14.48 -13.38 -9.93
N VAL A 33 13.92 -14.36 -10.65
CA VAL A 33 12.58 -14.89 -10.37
C VAL A 33 12.66 -15.52 -8.98
N VAL A 34 12.22 -14.78 -7.97
CA VAL A 34 12.08 -15.30 -6.62
C VAL A 34 10.77 -16.08 -6.61
N GLU A 35 10.83 -17.39 -6.35
CA GLU A 35 9.66 -18.16 -5.91
C GLU A 35 8.99 -17.36 -4.79
N HIS A 36 7.71 -17.03 -4.96
CA HIS A 36 6.92 -16.17 -4.07
C HIS A 36 7.18 -16.44 -2.57
N PRO A 37 7.03 -15.45 -1.68
CA PRO A 37 7.30 -15.61 -0.26
C PRO A 37 6.28 -16.49 0.49
N PHE A 38 5.21 -16.88 -0.19
CA PHE A 38 4.12 -17.68 0.37
C PHE A 38 4.48 -19.16 0.48
N SER A 39 4.16 -19.75 1.63
CA SER A 39 4.48 -21.14 1.97
C SER A 39 3.35 -22.12 1.68
N PHE A 40 2.10 -21.65 1.69
CA PHE A 40 0.88 -22.43 1.49
C PHE A 40 0.80 -23.71 2.32
N ARG A 41 1.37 -23.70 3.54
CA ARG A 41 1.45 -24.91 4.40
C ARG A 41 0.10 -25.54 4.72
N GLY A 42 -0.99 -24.77 4.66
CA GLY A 42 -2.36 -25.22 4.89
C GLY A 42 -3.13 -25.59 3.61
N SER A 43 -2.53 -25.54 2.42
CA SER A 43 -3.21 -25.77 1.15
C SER A 43 -2.44 -26.75 0.27
N GLU A 44 -3.04 -27.92 0.03
CA GLU A 44 -2.52 -28.90 -0.94
C GLU A 44 -2.94 -28.58 -2.38
N ASP A 45 -3.86 -27.64 -2.57
CA ASP A 45 -4.40 -27.25 -3.86
C ASP A 45 -3.44 -26.31 -4.61
N LYS A 46 -2.58 -26.92 -5.43
CA LYS A 46 -1.57 -26.20 -6.22
C LYS A 46 -2.17 -25.24 -7.23
N GLU A 47 -3.37 -25.53 -7.75
CA GLU A 47 -4.01 -24.67 -8.74
C GLU A 47 -4.55 -23.40 -8.09
N LEU A 48 -5.22 -23.54 -6.93
CA LEU A 48 -5.66 -22.39 -6.14
C LEU A 48 -4.47 -21.54 -5.69
N ASN A 49 -3.41 -22.18 -5.20
CA ASN A 49 -2.20 -21.47 -4.77
C ASN A 49 -1.60 -20.67 -5.94
N ALA A 50 -1.55 -21.26 -7.15
CA ALA A 50 -1.08 -20.58 -8.36
C ALA A 50 -1.95 -19.36 -8.73
N LEU A 51 -3.28 -19.45 -8.58
CA LEU A 51 -4.18 -18.31 -8.80
C LEU A 51 -3.93 -17.17 -7.82
N ILE A 52 -3.69 -17.49 -6.54
CA ILE A 52 -3.34 -16.49 -5.51
C ILE A 52 -2.02 -15.79 -5.87
N ILE A 53 -0.99 -16.58 -6.21
CA ILE A 53 0.32 -16.06 -6.61
C ILE A 53 0.19 -15.15 -7.84
N GLU A 54 -0.56 -15.58 -8.85
CA GLU A 54 -0.76 -14.81 -10.07
C GLU A 54 -1.44 -13.47 -9.76
N ALA A 55 -2.50 -13.46 -8.95
CA ALA A 55 -3.17 -12.22 -8.54
C ALA A 55 -2.21 -11.27 -7.80
N VAL A 56 -1.37 -11.77 -6.90
CA VAL A 56 -0.34 -10.96 -6.21
C VAL A 56 0.68 -10.41 -7.21
N ASN A 57 1.19 -11.24 -8.13
CA ASN A 57 2.18 -10.81 -9.12
C ASN A 57 1.63 -9.71 -10.04
N ARG A 58 0.34 -9.78 -10.41
CA ARG A 58 -0.31 -8.77 -11.24
C ARG A 58 -0.60 -7.46 -10.52
N MET A 59 -0.69 -7.46 -9.19
CA MET A 59 -0.89 -6.26 -8.38
C MET A 59 0.23 -5.23 -8.56
N GLY A 60 1.46 -5.69 -8.80
CA GLY A 60 2.63 -4.84 -9.09
C GLY A 60 2.86 -4.57 -10.58
N GLY A 61 1.88 -4.88 -11.44
CA GLY A 61 2.01 -4.75 -12.90
C GLY A 61 2.22 -3.29 -13.34
N THR A 62 2.95 -3.11 -14.44
CA THR A 62 3.12 -1.81 -15.10
C THR A 62 2.84 -1.92 -16.61
N GLY A 63 2.50 -0.81 -17.25
CA GLY A 63 2.14 -0.76 -18.67
C GLY A 63 0.65 -0.57 -18.92
N ALA A 64 0.28 -0.40 -20.20
CA ALA A 64 -1.09 -0.07 -20.61
C ALA A 64 -2.12 -1.13 -20.20
N ASP A 65 -1.71 -2.39 -20.17
CA ASP A 65 -2.60 -3.53 -19.89
C ASP A 65 -2.53 -4.01 -18.42
N ALA A 66 -1.78 -3.32 -17.54
CA ALA A 66 -1.52 -3.79 -16.18
C ALA A 66 -2.81 -4.00 -15.37
N GLU A 67 -3.70 -3.01 -15.42
CA GLU A 67 -4.99 -3.03 -14.74
C GLU A 67 -5.89 -4.15 -15.27
N ASP A 68 -5.99 -4.31 -16.59
CA ASP A 68 -6.81 -5.36 -17.21
C ASP A 68 -6.27 -6.77 -16.92
N ASN A 69 -4.95 -6.92 -16.85
CA ASN A 69 -4.32 -8.16 -16.43
C ASN A 69 -4.63 -8.50 -14.96
N TYR A 70 -4.59 -7.49 -14.09
CA TYR A 70 -4.93 -7.67 -12.68
C TYR A 70 -6.39 -8.07 -12.49
N ARG A 71 -7.32 -7.38 -13.17
CA ARG A 71 -8.75 -7.72 -13.14
C ARG A 71 -9.02 -9.15 -13.61
N ARG A 72 -8.40 -9.58 -14.72
CA ARG A 72 -8.53 -10.96 -15.19
C ARG A 72 -8.03 -11.98 -14.16
N ALA A 73 -6.90 -11.70 -13.50
CA ALA A 73 -6.39 -12.58 -12.45
C ALA A 73 -7.35 -12.65 -11.24
N LEU A 74 -7.93 -11.51 -10.84
CA LEU A 74 -8.95 -11.46 -9.79
C LEU A 74 -10.23 -12.19 -10.18
N ASP A 75 -10.70 -12.06 -11.42
CA ASP A 75 -11.90 -12.75 -11.90
C ASP A 75 -11.72 -14.27 -11.86
N GLU A 76 -10.55 -14.78 -12.26
CA GLU A 76 -10.23 -16.21 -12.18
C GLU A 76 -10.15 -16.69 -10.73
N LEU A 77 -9.48 -15.94 -9.83
CA LEU A 77 -9.43 -16.27 -8.40
C LEU A 77 -10.83 -16.19 -7.75
N GLY A 78 -11.65 -15.24 -8.18
CA GLY A 78 -13.01 -15.00 -7.69
C GLY A 78 -13.97 -16.17 -7.90
N LYS A 79 -13.73 -17.00 -8.93
CA LYS A 79 -14.49 -18.25 -9.15
C LYS A 79 -14.33 -19.25 -8.00
N ARG A 80 -13.28 -19.09 -7.19
CA ARG A 80 -12.93 -19.93 -6.04
C ARG A 80 -12.78 -19.11 -4.76
N ALA A 81 -13.49 -17.98 -4.66
CA ALA A 81 -13.26 -16.98 -3.62
C ALA A 81 -13.39 -17.52 -2.19
N ALA A 82 -14.32 -18.44 -1.94
CA ALA A 82 -14.51 -19.06 -0.62
C ALA A 82 -13.29 -19.91 -0.20
N GLU A 83 -12.75 -20.72 -1.11
CA GLU A 83 -11.54 -21.50 -0.82
C GLU A 83 -10.29 -20.59 -0.75
N ALA A 84 -10.19 -19.61 -1.64
CA ALA A 84 -9.11 -18.63 -1.65
C ALA A 84 -9.06 -17.85 -0.33
N PHE A 85 -10.21 -17.47 0.22
CA PHE A 85 -10.32 -16.76 1.49
C PHE A 85 -9.61 -17.50 2.63
N GLU A 86 -9.93 -18.78 2.83
CA GLU A 86 -9.33 -19.59 3.91
C GLU A 86 -7.80 -19.69 3.75
N VAL A 87 -7.32 -19.90 2.52
CA VAL A 87 -5.88 -20.00 2.23
C VAL A 87 -5.17 -18.67 2.46
N ILE A 88 -5.75 -17.55 2.00
CA ILE A 88 -5.16 -16.22 2.15
C ILE A 88 -5.09 -15.80 3.62
N VAL A 89 -6.12 -16.09 4.41
CA VAL A 89 -6.13 -15.83 5.86
C VAL A 89 -5.03 -16.62 6.56
N ALA A 90 -4.95 -17.93 6.28
CA ALA A 90 -3.93 -18.80 6.87
C ALA A 90 -2.51 -18.34 6.49
N GLU A 91 -2.30 -17.95 5.24
CA GLU A 91 -1.00 -17.47 4.78
C GLU A 91 -0.63 -16.13 5.43
N TYR A 92 -1.58 -15.20 5.56
CA TYR A 92 -1.36 -13.93 6.25
C TYR A 92 -0.95 -14.13 7.71
N GLU A 93 -1.60 -15.05 8.42
CA GLU A 93 -1.31 -15.36 9.82
C GLU A 93 0.05 -16.06 10.00
N ALA A 94 0.52 -16.79 8.97
CA ALA A 94 1.81 -17.48 8.98
C ALA A 94 2.99 -16.58 8.59
N LEU A 95 2.76 -15.47 7.88
CA LEU A 95 3.82 -14.58 7.42
C LEU A 95 4.52 -13.86 8.59
N PRO A 96 5.86 -13.73 8.55
CA PRO A 96 6.60 -12.90 9.49
C PRO A 96 6.14 -11.43 9.46
N GLU A 97 6.17 -10.78 10.63
CA GLU A 97 5.72 -9.38 10.80
C GLU A 97 6.41 -8.40 9.85
N ASP A 98 7.69 -8.62 9.53
CA ASP A 98 8.54 -7.77 8.70
C ASP A 98 8.30 -7.91 7.19
N ARG A 99 7.41 -8.83 6.79
CA ARG A 99 7.00 -9.00 5.38
C ARG A 99 5.83 -8.09 5.02
N TYR A 100 6.01 -6.78 5.20
CA TYR A 100 4.90 -5.81 5.09
C TYR A 100 4.25 -5.78 3.71
N LEU A 101 5.03 -5.83 2.63
CA LEU A 101 4.48 -5.84 1.26
C LEU A 101 3.65 -7.10 0.99
N ASP A 102 4.16 -8.26 1.42
CA ASP A 102 3.49 -9.55 1.22
C ASP A 102 2.21 -9.62 2.04
N ARG A 103 2.29 -9.21 3.32
CA ARG A 103 1.13 -9.09 4.22
C ARG A 103 0.10 -8.11 3.66
N TRP A 104 0.52 -6.95 3.16
CA TRP A 104 -0.37 -5.98 2.54
C TRP A 104 -1.07 -6.57 1.31
N SER A 105 -0.34 -7.27 0.45
CA SER A 105 -0.89 -7.89 -0.77
C SER A 105 -1.99 -8.89 -0.46
N LEU A 106 -1.80 -9.73 0.57
CA LEU A 106 -2.83 -10.68 1.01
C LEU A 106 -4.07 -9.97 1.58
N VAL A 107 -3.90 -8.91 2.38
CA VAL A 107 -5.04 -8.10 2.87
C VAL A 107 -5.78 -7.41 1.73
N HIS A 108 -5.05 -6.92 0.73
CA HIS A 108 -5.65 -6.34 -0.46
C HIS A 108 -6.48 -7.38 -1.23
N LEU A 109 -5.99 -8.61 -1.41
CA LEU A 109 -6.78 -9.69 -2.01
C LEU A 109 -8.04 -10.03 -1.20
N LEU A 110 -7.96 -10.08 0.15
CA LEU A 110 -9.16 -10.26 0.98
C LEU A 110 -10.19 -9.14 0.74
N ALA A 111 -9.73 -7.91 0.53
CA ALA A 111 -10.59 -6.77 0.23
C ALA A 111 -11.18 -6.80 -1.20
N GLU A 112 -10.48 -7.38 -2.18
CA GLU A 112 -10.94 -7.52 -3.57
C GLU A 112 -11.92 -8.70 -3.75
N LEU A 113 -11.72 -9.80 -3.02
CA LEU A 113 -12.59 -11.00 -3.12
C LEU A 113 -13.96 -10.81 -2.47
N ARG A 114 -14.12 -9.80 -1.60
CA ARG A 114 -15.39 -9.35 -1.02
C ARG A 114 -16.25 -10.48 -0.43
N GLN A 115 -15.62 -11.50 0.14
CA GLN A 115 -16.33 -12.56 0.86
C GLN A 115 -16.90 -12.00 2.18
N PRO A 116 -18.21 -12.13 2.46
CA PRO A 116 -18.79 -11.65 3.72
C PRO A 116 -18.08 -12.17 4.98
N GLU A 117 -17.59 -13.41 4.93
CA GLU A 117 -16.82 -14.10 5.97
C GLU A 117 -15.51 -13.36 6.31
N ALA A 118 -14.98 -12.57 5.38
CA ALA A 118 -13.78 -11.78 5.60
C ALA A 118 -13.95 -10.66 6.63
N ALA A 119 -15.18 -10.24 6.95
CA ALA A 119 -15.43 -9.19 7.95
C ALA A 119 -14.72 -9.49 9.28
N GLY A 120 -14.78 -10.74 9.74
CA GLY A 120 -14.11 -11.17 10.97
C GLY A 120 -12.58 -11.11 10.89
N ALA A 121 -12.00 -11.60 9.79
CA ALA A 121 -10.56 -11.60 9.59
C ALA A 121 -9.99 -10.18 9.44
N LEU A 122 -10.66 -9.33 8.64
CA LEU A 122 -10.28 -7.92 8.47
C LEU A 122 -10.34 -7.16 9.79
N ASN A 123 -11.36 -7.40 10.62
CA ASN A 123 -11.44 -6.81 11.96
C ASN A 123 -10.27 -7.25 12.87
N ARG A 124 -9.86 -8.53 12.83
CA ARG A 124 -8.66 -8.99 13.56
C ARG A 124 -7.40 -8.24 13.10
N ILE A 125 -7.25 -8.03 11.80
CA ILE A 125 -6.12 -7.28 11.24
C ILE A 125 -6.12 -5.83 11.75
N ILE A 126 -7.27 -5.14 11.67
CA ILE A 126 -7.41 -3.75 12.15
C ILE A 126 -7.04 -3.63 13.64
N THR A 127 -7.47 -4.59 14.46
CA THR A 127 -7.33 -4.57 15.93
C THR A 127 -6.00 -5.12 16.45
N SER A 128 -5.21 -5.80 15.62
CA SER A 128 -3.91 -6.36 16.00
C SER A 128 -2.98 -5.32 16.63
N ARG A 129 -1.87 -5.72 17.27
CA ARG A 129 -0.94 -4.73 17.87
C ARG A 129 -0.04 -4.10 16.80
N ILE A 130 0.07 -2.78 16.77
CA ILE A 130 1.08 -2.10 15.92
C ILE A 130 2.44 -2.34 16.59
N PRO A 131 3.46 -2.86 15.86
CA PRO A 131 4.77 -3.09 16.43
C PRO A 131 5.44 -1.76 16.80
N ALA A 132 6.43 -1.82 17.69
CA ALA A 132 7.23 -0.65 18.00
C ALA A 132 8.01 -0.18 16.77
N GLU A 133 8.29 1.12 16.68
CA GLU A 133 9.12 1.67 15.62
C GLU A 133 10.52 1.03 15.65
N LYS A 134 10.96 0.51 14.50
CA LYS A 134 12.30 -0.09 14.34
C LYS A 134 13.22 0.75 13.45
N ALA A 135 12.67 1.70 12.68
CA ALA A 135 13.43 2.63 11.86
C ALA A 135 14.41 3.43 12.73
N ARG A 136 15.66 3.55 12.27
CA ARG A 136 16.72 4.25 13.02
C ARG A 136 17.06 5.62 12.41
N GLY A 137 16.81 5.80 11.11
CA GLY A 137 17.03 7.06 10.39
C GLY A 137 15.76 7.63 9.75
N SER A 138 15.81 8.92 9.37
CA SER A 138 14.70 9.62 8.71
C SER A 138 14.39 9.15 7.28
N HIS A 139 15.27 8.34 6.70
CA HIS A 139 15.13 7.78 5.35
C HIS A 139 14.79 6.28 5.36
N ASP A 140 14.71 5.66 6.54
CA ASP A 140 14.28 4.27 6.68
C ASP A 140 12.75 4.19 6.59
N ALA A 141 12.22 3.08 6.07
CA ALA A 141 10.79 2.81 6.11
C ALA A 141 10.34 2.67 7.58
N SER A 142 9.29 3.42 7.96
CA SER A 142 8.71 3.36 9.30
C SER A 142 7.85 2.10 9.44
N THR A 143 8.19 1.25 10.42
CA THR A 143 7.43 0.01 10.67
C THR A 143 6.01 0.32 11.12
N VAL A 144 5.83 1.43 11.85
CA VAL A 144 4.51 1.91 12.24
C VAL A 144 3.71 2.36 11.02
N ALA A 145 4.33 3.08 10.08
CA ALA A 145 3.66 3.53 8.87
C ALA A 145 3.23 2.35 7.98
N GLU A 146 4.12 1.37 7.76
CA GLU A 146 3.83 0.16 6.98
C GLU A 146 2.67 -0.64 7.57
N GLU A 147 2.68 -0.86 8.89
CA GLU A 147 1.60 -1.56 9.57
C GLU A 147 0.28 -0.76 9.54
N VAL A 148 0.34 0.58 9.62
CA VAL A 148 -0.85 1.43 9.45
C VAL A 148 -1.45 1.29 8.05
N ILE A 149 -0.62 1.18 7.00
CA ILE A 149 -1.07 0.95 5.61
C ILE A 149 -1.84 -0.37 5.49
N ILE A 150 -1.31 -1.46 6.06
CA ILE A 150 -1.98 -2.77 6.08
C ILE A 150 -3.37 -2.65 6.72
N ARG A 151 -3.47 -1.94 7.85
CA ARG A 151 -4.74 -1.79 8.58
C ARG A 151 -5.74 -0.88 7.89
N THR A 152 -5.28 0.21 7.30
CA THR A 152 -6.18 1.06 6.51
C THR A 152 -6.69 0.32 5.28
N THR A 153 -5.86 -0.54 4.67
CA THR A 153 -6.30 -1.45 3.59
C THR A 153 -7.35 -2.44 4.10
N ALA A 154 -7.18 -2.98 5.31
CA ALA A 154 -8.21 -3.82 5.93
C ALA A 154 -9.53 -3.06 6.16
N VAL A 155 -9.47 -1.79 6.60
CA VAL A 155 -10.65 -0.92 6.70
C VAL A 155 -11.31 -0.75 5.33
N GLU A 156 -10.56 -0.54 4.25
CA GLU A 156 -11.09 -0.44 2.89
C GLU A 156 -11.83 -1.71 2.47
N GLY A 157 -11.31 -2.90 2.82
CA GLY A 157 -12.01 -4.16 2.66
C GLY A 157 -13.36 -4.19 3.40
N VAL A 158 -13.38 -3.75 4.67
CA VAL A 158 -14.63 -3.63 5.45
C VAL A 158 -15.60 -2.63 4.81
N VAL A 159 -15.12 -1.51 4.24
CA VAL A 159 -15.97 -0.55 3.51
C VAL A 159 -16.62 -1.20 2.30
N ARG A 160 -15.89 -2.01 1.54
CA ARG A 160 -16.44 -2.72 0.37
C ARG A 160 -17.50 -3.74 0.77
N LEU A 161 -17.28 -4.50 1.86
CA LEU A 161 -18.28 -5.42 2.41
C LEU A 161 -19.52 -4.67 2.91
N SER A 162 -19.33 -3.51 3.55
CA SER A 162 -20.42 -2.63 3.96
C SER A 162 -21.24 -2.14 2.77
N ALA A 163 -20.58 -1.78 1.65
CA ALA A 163 -21.25 -1.42 0.40
C ALA A 163 -22.07 -2.58 -0.21
N ASP A 164 -21.66 -3.83 0.02
CA ASP A 164 -22.41 -5.03 -0.37
C ASP A 164 -23.55 -5.39 0.59
N GLY A 165 -23.78 -4.57 1.62
CA GLY A 165 -24.87 -4.78 2.57
C GLY A 165 -24.51 -5.69 3.75
N VAL A 166 -23.25 -6.06 3.94
CA VAL A 166 -22.81 -6.87 5.10
C VAL A 166 -22.95 -6.05 6.38
N GLU A 167 -23.95 -6.38 7.20
CA GLU A 167 -24.28 -5.64 8.44
C GLU A 167 -23.12 -5.64 9.45
N GLU A 168 -22.42 -6.77 9.59
CA GLU A 168 -21.27 -6.87 10.50
C GLU A 168 -20.14 -5.91 10.10
N ALA A 169 -19.97 -5.67 8.79
CA ALA A 169 -18.98 -4.70 8.31
C ALA A 169 -19.34 -3.27 8.76
N ARG A 170 -20.62 -2.89 8.73
CA ARG A 170 -21.08 -1.58 9.24
C ARG A 170 -20.81 -1.43 10.74
N LYS A 171 -21.08 -2.47 11.53
CA LYS A 171 -20.78 -2.51 12.97
C LYS A 171 -19.29 -2.37 13.24
N ILE A 172 -18.43 -3.01 12.44
CA ILE A 172 -16.97 -2.88 12.53
C ILE A 172 -16.53 -1.45 12.23
N LEU A 173 -17.03 -0.82 11.15
CA LEU A 173 -16.71 0.57 10.81
C LEU A 173 -17.13 1.53 11.93
N LEU A 174 -18.34 1.38 12.46
CA LEU A 174 -18.83 2.21 13.55
C LEU A 174 -17.97 2.07 14.81
N ARG A 175 -17.61 0.84 15.18
CA ARG A 175 -16.68 0.57 16.30
C ARG A 175 -15.35 1.30 16.11
N HIS A 176 -14.78 1.22 14.90
CA HIS A 176 -13.50 1.82 14.58
C HIS A 176 -13.54 3.32 14.28
N ALA A 177 -14.71 3.94 14.21
CA ALA A 177 -14.85 5.40 14.23
C ALA A 177 -14.36 6.04 15.54
N SER A 178 -14.07 5.24 16.57
CA SER A 178 -13.43 5.66 17.83
C SER A 178 -11.96 5.20 17.99
N ASN A 179 -11.37 4.59 16.95
CA ASN A 179 -10.03 3.99 17.03
C ASN A 179 -8.97 5.03 17.43
N ARG A 180 -8.00 4.67 18.27
CA ARG A 180 -6.90 5.57 18.69
C ARG A 180 -6.07 6.09 17.51
N THR A 181 -5.83 5.25 16.50
CA THR A 181 -5.04 5.59 15.32
C THR A 181 -5.87 6.45 14.38
N PHE A 182 -5.43 7.70 14.15
CA PHE A 182 -6.19 8.68 13.37
C PHE A 182 -6.53 8.19 11.95
N SER A 183 -5.61 7.54 11.24
CA SER A 183 -5.85 7.04 9.87
C SER A 183 -6.96 6.00 9.83
N ILE A 184 -6.97 5.05 10.77
CA ILE A 184 -8.03 4.02 10.90
C ILE A 184 -9.36 4.68 11.26
N ARG A 185 -9.35 5.61 12.23
CA ARG A 185 -10.53 6.35 12.66
C ARG A 185 -11.16 7.13 11.51
N ARG A 186 -10.35 7.92 10.80
CA ARG A 186 -10.75 8.69 9.62
C ARG A 186 -11.33 7.77 8.55
N ALA A 187 -10.62 6.70 8.18
CA ALA A 187 -11.07 5.77 7.14
C ALA A 187 -12.42 5.13 7.50
N SER A 188 -12.61 4.74 8.76
CA SER A 188 -13.86 4.14 9.25
C SER A 188 -15.03 5.12 9.23
N VAL A 189 -14.81 6.36 9.66
CA VAL A 189 -15.82 7.44 9.60
C VAL A 189 -16.25 7.68 8.15
N GLN A 190 -15.29 7.82 7.23
CA GLN A 190 -15.58 8.10 5.83
C GLN A 190 -16.28 6.93 5.15
N GLY A 191 -15.82 5.71 5.39
CA GLY A 191 -16.45 4.50 4.91
C GLY A 191 -17.91 4.35 5.35
N LEU A 192 -18.21 4.64 6.62
CA LEU A 192 -19.57 4.56 7.14
C LEU A 192 -20.47 5.71 6.65
N LEU A 193 -19.91 6.89 6.36
CA LEU A 193 -20.66 7.97 5.70
C LEU A 193 -21.03 7.59 4.27
N GLU A 194 -20.16 6.88 3.57
CA GLU A 194 -20.34 6.45 2.19
C GLU A 194 -21.34 5.29 2.08
N THR A 195 -21.20 4.28 2.95
CA THR A 195 -21.88 2.98 2.79
C THR A 195 -22.92 2.67 3.88
N GLY A 196 -22.92 3.42 4.98
CA GLY A 196 -23.80 3.17 6.12
C GLY A 196 -25.27 3.55 5.88
N GLU A 197 -26.16 2.90 6.63
CA GLU A 197 -27.58 3.24 6.66
C GLU A 197 -27.82 4.52 7.49
N ASP A 198 -29.04 5.06 7.44
CA ASP A 198 -29.39 6.28 8.18
C ASP A 198 -29.28 6.11 9.70
N THR A 199 -29.53 4.91 10.21
CA THR A 199 -29.29 4.51 11.60
C THR A 199 -27.82 4.64 11.96
N ASP A 200 -26.94 4.00 11.19
CA ASP A 200 -25.49 4.03 11.38
C ASP A 200 -24.95 5.46 11.32
N LYS A 201 -25.42 6.25 10.35
CA LYS A 201 -25.02 7.66 10.18
C LYS A 201 -25.50 8.56 11.32
N ARG A 202 -26.64 8.25 11.96
CA ARG A 202 -27.09 8.98 13.16
C ARG A 202 -26.23 8.63 14.36
N GLU A 203 -25.94 7.35 14.56
CA GLU A 203 -25.09 6.87 15.65
C GLU A 203 -23.66 7.42 15.54
N LEU A 204 -23.09 7.39 14.34
CA LEU A 204 -21.79 7.99 14.04
C LEU A 204 -21.74 9.48 14.41
N ARG A 205 -22.78 10.26 14.06
CA ARG A 205 -22.83 11.69 14.38
C ARG A 205 -22.92 11.93 15.89
N ALA A 206 -23.67 11.10 16.61
CA ALA A 206 -23.76 11.17 18.07
C ALA A 206 -22.39 10.88 18.70
N LEU A 207 -21.73 9.81 18.29
CA LEU A 207 -20.39 9.42 18.74
C LEU A 207 -19.36 10.54 18.50
N LEU A 208 -19.31 11.10 17.29
CA LEU A 208 -18.36 12.16 16.97
C LEU A 208 -18.66 13.47 17.71
N LYS A 209 -19.92 13.75 18.02
CA LYS A 209 -20.31 14.91 18.84
C LYS A 209 -19.81 14.75 20.27
N GLU A 210 -20.04 13.58 20.88
CA GLU A 210 -19.58 13.27 22.25
C GLU A 210 -18.06 13.43 22.38
N ARG A 211 -17.33 13.02 21.34
CA ARG A 211 -15.86 13.08 21.31
C ARG A 211 -15.29 14.44 20.88
N GLY A 212 -16.13 15.39 20.45
CA GLY A 212 -15.65 16.66 19.86
C GLY A 212 -14.93 16.51 18.52
N GLU A 213 -15.13 15.39 17.81
CA GLU A 213 -14.43 15.04 16.56
C GLU A 213 -15.29 15.27 15.31
N GLN A 214 -16.30 16.14 15.40
CA GLN A 214 -17.23 16.43 14.30
C GLN A 214 -16.54 16.99 13.04
N SER A 215 -15.31 17.51 13.16
CA SER A 215 -14.48 17.94 12.04
C SER A 215 -14.21 16.80 11.04
N LEU A 216 -14.21 15.53 11.49
CA LEU A 216 -14.05 14.37 10.60
C LEU A 216 -15.17 14.25 9.56
N LEU A 217 -16.37 14.77 9.86
CA LEU A 217 -17.50 14.80 8.92
C LEU A 217 -17.29 15.78 7.76
N ARG A 218 -16.33 16.70 7.89
CA ARG A 218 -16.04 17.73 6.88
C ARG A 218 -14.95 17.31 5.90
N ILE A 219 -14.25 16.22 6.17
CA ILE A 219 -13.24 15.67 5.27
C ILE A 219 -13.99 15.08 4.06
N LYS A 220 -13.60 15.51 2.86
CA LYS A 220 -14.15 15.01 1.59
C LYS A 220 -13.07 14.31 0.79
N ARG A 221 -13.43 13.21 0.12
CA ARG A 221 -12.66 12.71 -1.02
C ARG A 221 -12.95 13.63 -2.21
N VAL A 222 -11.90 14.06 -2.89
CA VAL A 222 -11.97 14.88 -4.11
C VAL A 222 -11.17 14.14 -5.17
N ASP A 223 -11.66 14.13 -6.40
CA ASP A 223 -10.88 13.57 -7.51
C ASP A 223 -9.60 14.39 -7.66
N VAL A 224 -8.44 13.73 -7.69
CA VAL A 224 -7.14 14.40 -7.79
C VAL A 224 -7.05 15.29 -9.04
N ARG A 225 -7.79 14.95 -10.10
CA ARG A 225 -7.87 15.71 -11.36
C ARG A 225 -8.64 17.02 -11.19
N GLU A 226 -9.50 17.11 -10.18
CA GLU A 226 -10.27 18.30 -9.83
C GLU A 226 -9.54 19.22 -8.84
N VAL A 227 -8.48 18.72 -8.20
CA VAL A 227 -7.68 19.50 -7.25
C VAL A 227 -6.73 20.42 -8.03
N PRO A 228 -6.72 21.74 -7.78
CA PRO A 228 -5.74 22.65 -8.37
C PRO A 228 -4.32 22.16 -8.11
N GLN A 229 -3.63 21.78 -9.17
CA GLN A 229 -2.24 21.39 -9.09
C GLN A 229 -1.36 22.63 -8.96
N ALA A 230 -0.32 22.56 -8.15
CA ALA A 230 0.62 23.66 -8.01
C ALA A 230 1.29 23.92 -9.36
N THR A 231 0.98 25.05 -9.99
CA THR A 231 1.67 25.52 -11.20
C THR A 231 2.94 26.27 -10.79
N GLY A 232 4.05 25.54 -10.72
CA GLY A 232 5.37 26.11 -10.49
C GLY A 232 5.71 26.48 -9.03
N GLY A 233 7.00 26.72 -8.80
CA GLY A 233 7.59 27.08 -7.50
C GLY A 233 9.11 27.14 -7.62
N ARG A 234 9.82 27.52 -6.53
CA ARG A 234 11.30 27.65 -6.53
C ARG A 234 12.04 26.40 -7.05
N PHE A 235 11.39 25.24 -6.99
CA PHE A 235 11.93 23.94 -7.42
C PHE A 235 11.07 23.21 -8.47
N VAL A 236 9.99 23.83 -8.99
CA VAL A 236 9.14 23.23 -10.01
C VAL A 236 9.16 24.15 -11.22
N THR A 237 9.98 23.79 -12.21
CA THR A 237 10.07 24.47 -13.51
C THR A 237 8.85 24.09 -14.35
N HIS A 238 8.09 25.10 -14.78
CA HIS A 238 6.98 24.87 -15.71
C HIS A 238 7.53 24.30 -17.04
N PRO A 239 6.87 23.30 -17.66
CA PRO A 239 7.38 22.64 -18.86
C PRO A 239 7.59 23.58 -20.06
N GLU A 240 6.90 24.72 -20.08
CA GLU A 240 7.06 25.76 -21.13
C GLU A 240 8.18 26.77 -20.82
N VAL A 241 8.75 26.76 -19.61
CA VAL A 241 9.86 27.63 -19.24
C VAL A 241 11.17 26.91 -19.60
N LYS A 242 11.54 26.95 -20.88
CA LYS A 242 12.93 26.73 -21.31
C LYS A 242 13.79 27.90 -20.84
N ARG A 243 14.12 27.96 -19.55
CA ARG A 243 15.25 28.77 -19.11
C ARG A 243 16.48 27.91 -19.25
N GLU A 244 17.33 28.22 -20.24
CA GLU A 244 18.74 27.86 -20.16
C GLU A 244 19.23 28.23 -18.77
N ALA A 245 19.76 27.24 -18.04
CA ALA A 245 20.35 27.50 -16.75
C ALA A 245 21.43 28.57 -16.94
N PRO A 246 21.41 29.69 -16.18
CA PRO A 246 22.46 30.69 -16.30
C PRO A 246 23.80 30.00 -15.98
N SER A 247 24.82 30.28 -16.81
CA SER A 247 26.17 29.75 -16.61
C SER A 247 26.60 29.98 -15.16
N PRO A 248 27.12 28.95 -14.47
CA PRO A 248 27.56 29.12 -13.10
C PRO A 248 28.65 30.19 -13.05
N ASP A 249 28.35 31.29 -12.37
CA ASP A 249 29.30 32.35 -12.07
C ASP A 249 30.29 31.83 -11.03
N LEU A 250 31.33 31.17 -11.50
CA LEU A 250 32.47 30.75 -10.70
C LEU A 250 33.33 31.98 -10.44
N GLY A 251 32.88 32.80 -9.49
CA GLY A 251 33.54 34.02 -9.05
C GLY A 251 35.05 33.82 -8.97
N ARG A 252 35.77 34.38 -9.94
CA ARG A 252 37.22 34.52 -9.87
C ARG A 252 37.51 35.74 -9.00
N GLU A 253 37.57 35.54 -7.70
CA GLU A 253 38.45 36.35 -6.87
C GLU A 253 39.89 35.89 -7.13
N ALA A 254 40.52 36.51 -8.12
CA ALA A 254 41.97 36.56 -8.20
C ALA A 254 42.45 37.67 -7.25
N ARG A 255 43.41 37.31 -6.41
CA ARG A 255 44.20 38.18 -5.54
C ARG A 255 44.83 39.35 -6.29
#